data_AF-A0A9D6I095-F1
#
_entry.id   AF-A0A9D6I095-F1
#
_cell.length_a   1.000
_cell.length_b   1.000
_cell.length_c   1.000
_cell.angle_alpha   90.00
_cell.angle_beta   90.00
_cell.angle_gamma   90.00
#
_symmetry.space_group_name_H-M   'P 1'
#
loop_
_entity.id
_entity.type
_entity.pdbx_description
1 polymer ?
#
loop_
_entity_poly.entity_id
_entity_poly.type
_entity_poly.pdbx_seq_one_letter_code
_entity_poly.pdbx_strand_id
1 'polypeptide(L)'
;MLQESRHLVRDFVLAPLLVGAALGAGWLLYLRTRVKTPDFWKLAARQPDHAYDWFVSHDDWVVVDFDQRHHQKPGGAEFEGPFILRVPKLGGKRVAIYGRRGTMQESQEVFVRFFGGRGDE
;
A
#
# COMPACT_ATOMS: atom_id res chain seq x y z
N MET A 1 -17.62 -56.33 16.95
CA MET A 1 -18.11 -55.89 15.61
C MET A 1 -18.77 -54.50 15.61
N LEU A 2 -19.69 -54.14 16.51
CA LEU A 2 -20.34 -52.81 16.51
C LEU A 2 -19.43 -51.63 16.92
N GLN A 3 -18.32 -51.89 17.62
CA GLN A 3 -17.39 -50.85 18.08
C GLN A 3 -16.38 -50.47 17.00
N GLU A 4 -15.84 -51.43 16.24
CA GLU A 4 -14.91 -51.19 15.13
C GLU A 4 -15.56 -50.39 13.98
N SER A 5 -16.82 -50.65 13.68
CA SER A 5 -17.54 -49.92 12.62
C SER A 5 -17.77 -48.44 12.97
N ARG A 6 -17.92 -48.10 14.25
CA ARG A 6 -18.06 -46.70 14.70
C ARG A 6 -16.77 -45.92 14.56
N HIS A 7 -15.61 -46.54 14.79
CA HIS A 7 -14.30 -45.92 14.58
C HIS A 7 -14.02 -45.72 13.09
N LEU A 8 -14.31 -46.72 12.26
CA LEU A 8 -14.18 -46.62 10.80
C LEU A 8 -15.05 -45.53 10.18
N VAL A 9 -16.33 -45.43 10.57
CA VAL A 9 -17.23 -44.37 10.07
C VAL A 9 -16.81 -43.00 10.57
N ARG A 10 -16.38 -42.89 11.84
CA ARG A 10 -15.88 -41.64 12.41
C ARG A 10 -14.62 -41.16 11.68
N ASP A 11 -13.69 -42.05 11.39
CA ASP A 11 -12.44 -41.72 10.72
C ASP A 11 -12.66 -41.40 9.22
N PHE A 12 -13.64 -42.05 8.57
CA PHE A 12 -14.09 -41.71 7.21
C PHE A 12 -14.73 -40.31 7.11
N VAL A 13 -15.30 -39.78 8.20
CA VAL A 13 -15.90 -38.44 8.24
C VAL A 13 -14.87 -37.40 8.73
N LEU A 14 -14.05 -37.74 9.71
CA LEU A 14 -13.04 -36.84 10.26
C LEU A 14 -11.89 -36.56 9.27
N ALA A 15 -11.44 -37.57 8.52
CA ALA A 15 -10.36 -37.39 7.55
C ALA A 15 -10.67 -36.34 6.47
N PRO A 16 -11.81 -36.38 5.74
CA PRO A 16 -12.14 -35.36 4.75
C PRO A 16 -12.44 -34.00 5.39
N LEU A 17 -12.97 -33.95 6.62
CA LEU A 17 -13.15 -32.68 7.34
C LEU A 17 -11.82 -32.02 7.67
N LEU A 18 -10.83 -32.79 8.15
CA LEU A 18 -9.49 -32.28 8.44
C LEU A 18 -8.77 -31.83 7.16
N VAL A 19 -8.89 -32.60 6.08
CA VAL A 19 -8.35 -32.22 4.77
C VAL A 19 -9.01 -30.94 4.26
N GLY A 20 -10.34 -30.84 4.33
CA GLY A 20 -11.08 -29.64 3.95
C GLY A 20 -10.69 -28.43 4.79
N ALA A 21 -10.53 -28.58 6.09
CA ALA A 21 -10.09 -27.52 6.99
C ALA A 21 -8.65 -27.08 6.68
N ALA A 22 -7.73 -28.02 6.41
CA ALA A 22 -6.35 -27.72 6.04
C ALA A 22 -6.27 -26.97 4.70
N LEU A 23 -7.05 -27.41 3.70
CA LEU A 23 -7.15 -26.73 2.40
C LEU A 23 -7.78 -25.33 2.54
N GLY A 24 -8.83 -25.19 3.34
CA GLY A 24 -9.46 -23.90 3.63
C GLY A 24 -8.51 -22.93 4.34
N ALA A 25 -7.78 -23.41 5.35
CA ALA A 25 -6.78 -22.61 6.04
C ALA A 25 -5.62 -22.20 5.12
N GLY A 26 -5.12 -23.13 4.30
CA GLY A 26 -4.09 -22.85 3.29
C GLY A 26 -4.55 -21.82 2.26
N TRP A 27 -5.79 -21.93 1.80
CA TRP A 27 -6.40 -20.97 0.89
C TRP A 27 -6.55 -19.58 1.50
N LEU A 28 -6.99 -19.49 2.76
CA LEU A 28 -7.10 -18.22 3.47
C LEU A 28 -5.74 -17.54 3.68
N LEU A 29 -4.71 -18.31 4.03
CA LEU A 29 -3.34 -17.80 4.13
C LEU A 29 -2.82 -17.32 2.76
N TYR A 30 -3.10 -18.08 1.70
CA TYR A 30 -2.76 -17.68 0.33
C TYR A 30 -3.47 -16.40 -0.11
N LEU A 31 -4.76 -16.22 0.22
CA LEU A 31 -5.46 -14.97 -0.07
C LEU A 31 -4.88 -13.80 0.73
N ARG A 32 -4.51 -14.02 1.99
CA ARG A 32 -3.92 -12.98 2.85
C ARG A 32 -2.56 -12.49 2.35
N THR A 33 -1.73 -13.36 1.77
CA THR A 33 -0.46 -12.96 1.14
C THR A 33 -0.64 -12.26 -0.20
N ARG A 34 -1.83 -12.35 -0.81
CA ARG A 34 -2.18 -11.72 -2.09
C ARG A 34 -2.87 -10.37 -1.92
N VAL A 35 -3.14 -9.93 -0.70
CA VAL A 35 -3.54 -8.55 -0.41
C VAL A 35 -2.35 -7.67 -0.79
N LYS A 36 -2.41 -7.10 -2.00
CA LYS A 36 -1.40 -6.18 -2.49
C LYS A 36 -1.39 -4.98 -1.56
N THR A 37 -0.23 -4.66 -1.00
CA THR A 37 0.01 -3.37 -0.37
C THR A 37 -0.46 -2.27 -1.33
N PRO A 38 -1.28 -1.32 -0.87
CA PRO A 38 -1.79 -0.29 -1.76
C PRO A 38 -0.61 0.45 -2.40
N ASP A 39 -0.64 0.61 -3.73
CA ASP A 39 0.38 1.38 -4.44
C ASP A 39 0.47 2.76 -3.79
N PHE A 40 1.66 3.14 -3.34
CA PHE A 40 1.93 4.42 -2.67
C PHE A 40 1.25 5.60 -3.38
N TRP A 41 1.38 5.67 -4.71
CA TRP A 41 0.79 6.75 -5.51
C TRP A 41 -0.74 6.72 -5.56
N LYS A 42 -1.36 5.54 -5.53
CA LYS A 42 -2.82 5.43 -5.43
C LYS A 42 -3.30 5.91 -4.06
N LEU A 43 -2.56 5.60 -3.01
CA LEU A 43 -2.86 6.05 -1.65
C LEU A 43 -2.68 7.58 -1.53
N ALA A 44 -1.60 8.12 -2.07
CA ALA A 44 -1.35 9.56 -2.12
C ALA A 44 -2.44 10.31 -2.91
N ALA A 45 -2.91 9.74 -4.03
CA ALA A 45 -3.99 10.33 -4.83
C ALA A 45 -5.36 10.28 -4.12
N ARG A 46 -5.61 9.28 -3.26
CA ARG A 46 -6.84 9.19 -2.44
C ARG A 46 -6.86 10.22 -1.31
N GLN A 47 -5.70 10.54 -0.74
CA GLN A 47 -5.55 11.46 0.37
C GLN A 47 -4.53 12.56 0.03
N PRO A 48 -4.83 13.44 -0.95
CA PRO A 48 -3.86 14.39 -1.50
C PRO A 48 -3.37 15.42 -0.48
N ASP A 49 -4.22 15.81 0.46
CA ASP A 49 -3.87 16.79 1.49
C ASP A 49 -2.86 16.21 2.50
N HIS A 50 -3.07 14.98 2.96
CA HIS A 50 -2.14 14.27 3.84
C HIS A 50 -0.84 13.91 3.12
N ALA A 51 -0.92 13.51 1.84
CA ALA A 51 0.25 13.27 1.01
C ALA A 51 1.10 14.54 0.88
N TYR A 52 0.49 15.69 0.65
CA TYR A 52 1.21 16.98 0.61
C TYR A 52 1.92 17.29 1.94
N ASP A 53 1.26 17.12 3.08
CA ASP A 53 1.90 17.35 4.39
C ASP A 53 3.08 16.40 4.62
N TRP A 54 2.96 15.15 4.17
CA TRP A 54 4.05 14.18 4.20
C TRP A 54 5.25 14.65 3.37
N PHE A 55 5.02 15.07 2.13
CA PHE A 55 6.08 15.53 1.23
C PHE A 55 6.78 16.80 1.72
N VAL A 56 6.05 17.71 2.38
CA VAL A 56 6.63 18.95 2.92
C VAL A 56 7.39 18.70 4.23
N SER A 57 7.04 17.66 4.98
CA SER A 57 7.66 17.33 6.28
C SER A 57 8.91 16.46 6.20
N HIS A 58 9.25 15.91 5.02
CA HIS A 58 10.37 15.00 4.85
C HIS A 58 11.36 15.53 3.80
N ASP A 59 12.65 15.55 4.14
CA ASP A 59 13.74 16.03 3.27
C ASP A 59 14.01 15.14 2.04
N ASP A 60 13.37 13.97 1.98
CA ASP A 60 13.44 13.04 0.86
C ASP A 60 12.68 13.53 -0.38
N TRP A 61 11.86 14.58 -0.20
CA TRP A 61 10.96 15.08 -1.22
C TRP A 61 11.18 16.57 -1.47
N VAL A 62 11.03 16.94 -2.74
CA VAL A 62 11.02 18.33 -3.17
C VAL A 62 9.68 18.62 -3.82
N VAL A 63 8.94 19.56 -3.25
CA VAL A 63 7.63 19.99 -3.74
C VAL A 63 7.78 21.34 -4.42
N VAL A 64 7.42 21.40 -5.70
CA VAL A 64 7.48 22.61 -6.53
C VAL A 64 6.06 22.92 -7.01
N ASP A 65 5.69 24.19 -7.02
CA ASP A 65 4.41 24.62 -7.60
C ASP A 65 4.44 24.40 -9.13
N PHE A 66 3.49 23.59 -9.63
CA PHE A 66 3.45 23.25 -11.06
C PHE A 66 2.93 24.39 -11.92
N ASP A 67 2.08 25.26 -11.36
CA ASP A 67 1.44 26.35 -12.12
C ASP A 67 2.38 27.58 -12.27
N GLN A 68 3.60 27.54 -11.69
CA GLN A 68 4.61 28.58 -11.90
C GLN A 68 5.27 28.45 -13.29
N ARG A 69 5.33 29.57 -14.02
CA ARG A 69 5.86 29.65 -15.41
C ARG A 69 7.32 29.18 -15.57
N HIS A 70 8.03 28.97 -14.47
CA HIS A 70 9.42 28.49 -14.45
C HIS A 70 9.59 27.34 -13.45
N HIS A 71 8.74 26.30 -13.52
CA HIS A 71 8.98 25.06 -12.79
C HIS A 71 10.34 24.47 -13.26
N GLN A 72 11.40 24.71 -12.50
CA GLN A 72 12.67 24.06 -12.74
C GLN A 72 12.69 22.76 -11.95
N LYS A 73 12.98 21.66 -12.65
CA LYS A 73 13.33 20.41 -12.00
C LYS A 73 14.48 20.70 -11.03
N PRO A 74 14.44 20.18 -9.79
CA PRO A 74 15.58 20.26 -8.89
C PRO A 74 16.85 19.78 -9.62
N GLY A 75 17.91 20.58 -9.58
CA GLY A 75 19.18 20.22 -10.20
C GLY A 75 19.73 18.95 -9.55
N GLY A 76 20.18 18.00 -10.37
CA GLY A 76 20.73 16.73 -9.90
C GLY A 76 20.07 15.52 -10.54
N ALA A 77 20.89 14.53 -10.93
CA ALA A 77 20.40 13.26 -11.45
C ALA A 77 19.82 12.36 -10.34
N GLU A 78 19.95 12.76 -9.07
CA GLU A 78 19.40 12.06 -7.92
C GLU A 78 17.88 12.21 -7.76
N PHE A 79 17.20 13.11 -8.48
CA PHE A 79 15.75 13.28 -8.30
C PHE A 79 14.91 12.56 -9.37
N GLU A 80 13.95 11.77 -8.90
CA GLU A 80 12.93 11.07 -9.70
C GLU A 80 11.61 11.82 -9.69
N GLY A 81 10.98 11.94 -10.87
CA GLY A 81 9.77 12.74 -11.08
C GLY A 81 9.83 13.57 -12.38
N PRO A 82 8.88 14.50 -12.59
CA PRO A 82 7.87 14.95 -11.63
C PRO A 82 6.69 13.99 -11.49
N PHE A 83 6.21 13.84 -10.26
CA PHE A 83 4.89 13.28 -9.96
C PHE A 83 3.94 14.43 -9.67
N ILE A 84 2.81 14.48 -10.37
CA ILE A 84 1.86 15.61 -10.25
C ILE A 84 0.75 15.22 -9.28
N LEU A 85 0.56 16.03 -8.25
CA LEU A 85 -0.54 15.88 -7.29
C LEU A 85 -1.39 17.15 -7.30
N ARG A 86 -2.71 16.98 -7.34
CA ARG A 86 -3.66 18.08 -7.12
C ARG A 86 -4.01 18.10 -5.65
N VAL A 87 -3.81 19.25 -5.00
CA VAL A 87 -3.94 19.39 -3.55
C VAL A 87 -5.14 20.30 -3.24
N PRO A 88 -6.30 19.73 -2.81
CA PRO A 88 -7.51 20.48 -2.48
C PRO A 88 -7.27 21.61 -1.47
N LYS A 89 -6.51 21.37 -0.39
CA LYS A 89 -6.28 22.40 0.64
C LYS A 89 -5.52 23.64 0.15
N LEU A 90 -4.82 23.55 -0.98
CA LEU A 90 -4.15 24.69 -1.61
C LEU A 90 -5.05 25.43 -2.61
N GLY A 91 -6.38 25.26 -2.51
CA GLY A 91 -7.34 25.76 -3.51
C GLY A 91 -7.38 24.90 -4.77
N GLY A 92 -7.01 23.61 -4.67
CA GLY A 92 -6.99 22.68 -5.80
C GLY A 92 -5.85 22.90 -6.79
N LYS A 93 -4.77 23.57 -6.36
CA LYS A 93 -3.54 23.76 -7.15
C LYS A 93 -2.82 22.45 -7.43
N ARG A 94 -2.03 22.44 -8.51
CA ARG A 94 -1.17 21.31 -8.87
C ARG A 94 0.24 21.54 -8.35
N VAL A 95 0.82 20.51 -7.74
CA VAL A 95 2.21 20.50 -7.29
C VAL A 95 2.97 19.39 -8.01
N ALA A 96 4.20 19.69 -8.39
CA ALA A 96 5.18 18.72 -8.87
C ALA A 96 6.01 18.23 -7.68
N ILE A 97 6.02 16.93 -7.50
CA ILE A 97 6.77 16.25 -6.44
C ILE A 97 7.93 15.51 -7.08
N TYR A 98 9.11 15.68 -6.50
CA TYR A 98 10.32 14.97 -6.88
C TYR A 98 10.86 14.22 -5.66
N GLY A 99 11.12 12.93 -5.81
CA GLY A 99 11.71 12.12 -4.75
C GLY A 99 13.21 11.95 -4.95
N ARG A 100 13.99 11.95 -3.87
CA ARG A 100 15.42 11.69 -3.90
C ARG A 100 15.70 10.17 -4.04
N ARG A 101 16.44 9.79 -5.07
CA ARG A 101 16.89 8.43 -5.34
C ARG A 101 17.77 7.96 -4.18
N GLY A 102 17.43 6.81 -3.61
CA GLY A 102 18.11 6.22 -2.46
C GLY A 102 17.34 6.33 -1.14
N THR A 103 16.56 7.39 -0.92
CA THR A 103 15.78 7.57 0.32
C THR A 103 14.27 7.61 0.10
N MET A 104 13.83 7.93 -1.13
CA MET A 104 12.42 7.97 -1.51
C MET A 104 11.70 6.65 -1.21
N GLN A 105 12.34 5.50 -1.46
CA GLN A 105 11.69 4.20 -1.30
C GLN A 105 11.31 3.92 0.16
N GLU A 106 12.21 4.23 1.10
CA GLU A 106 11.93 4.10 2.53
C GLU A 106 10.80 5.03 2.96
N SER A 107 10.83 6.30 2.52
CA SER A 107 9.74 7.25 2.80
C SER A 107 8.39 6.80 2.23
N GLN A 108 8.37 6.14 1.07
CA GLN A 108 7.14 5.55 0.50
C GLN A 108 6.61 4.38 1.34
N GLU A 109 7.47 3.48 1.80
CA GLU A 109 7.08 2.36 2.65
C GLU A 109 6.50 2.84 3.98
N VAL A 110 7.15 3.84 4.59
CA VAL A 110 6.67 4.46 5.83
C VAL A 110 5.31 5.13 5.62
N PHE A 111 5.13 5.87 4.52
CA PHE A 111 3.84 6.47 4.18
C PHE A 111 2.73 5.42 4.03
N VAL A 112 2.99 4.34 3.29
CA VAL A 112 2.01 3.24 3.14
C VAL A 112 1.70 2.60 4.48
N ARG A 113 2.66 2.46 5.38
CA ARG A 113 2.41 1.95 6.75
C ARG A 113 1.53 2.88 7.57
N PHE A 114 1.72 4.20 7.49
CA PHE A 114 0.95 5.17 8.26
C PHE A 114 -0.45 5.46 7.70
N PHE A 115 -0.61 5.46 6.38
CA PHE A 115 -1.85 5.85 5.72
C PHE A 115 -2.59 4.67 5.07
N GLY A 116 -1.92 3.56 4.80
CA GLY A 116 -2.50 2.40 4.12
C GLY A 116 -3.52 1.65 4.97
N GLY A 117 -3.43 1.74 6.30
CA GLY A 117 -4.43 1.17 7.22
C GLY A 117 -5.69 2.02 7.40
N ARG A 118 -5.70 3.29 6.96
CA ARG A 118 -6.87 4.19 7.04
C ARG A 118 -7.79 4.10 5.81
N GLY A 119 -7.52 3.20 4.87
CA GLY A 119 -8.26 3.08 3.62
C GLY A 119 -9.50 2.19 3.66
N ASP A 120 -9.75 1.52 4.80
CA ASP A 120 -10.80 0.50 4.98
C ASP A 120 -11.88 0.90 6.00
N GLU A 121 -11.92 2.17 6.43
CA GLU A 121 -12.99 2.74 7.28
C GLU A 121 -14.00 3.57 6.47
#